data_AF-A0A945GAZ9-F1
#
_entry.id   AF-A0A945GAZ9-F1
#
_cell.length_a   1.000
_cell.length_b   1.000
_cell.length_c   1.000
_cell.angle_alpha   90.00
_cell.angle_beta   90.00
_cell.angle_gamma   90.00
#
_symmetry.space_group_name_H-M   'P 1'
#
loop_
_entity.id
_entity.type
_entity.pdbx_description
1 polymer ?
#
loop_
_entity_poly.entity_id
_entity_poly.type
_entity_poly.pdbx_seq_one_letter_code
_entity_poly.pdbx_strand_id
1 'polypeptide(L)'
;ADRFSVTTQTVRRDINVLCDYGQAKRKHGGVEPLSTDGNLAYGTRQVLNRVAKRSIAKEVANQIPNGSSISLGIGTTPEMVVRALLKHKNLKIYTNNLIIAQTASTNSSFEVYSSGGRIRSGDFDMVGSPVENFFNSYKTDFGIFGVAGGDNDGVLLDFSDEEVQIRRVILDNCRESLLVLDHEKFGRIAHVRGGQIEEVTKVFCDQHPPTEIIQIIDDSESQLIICDKEEI
;
A
#
# COMPACT_ATOMS: atom_id res chain seq x y z
N ALA A 1 17.47 -19.01 24.33
CA ALA A 1 16.84 -19.54 25.55
C ALA A 1 17.71 -19.19 26.73
N ASP A 2 18.89 -19.79 26.85
CA ASP A 2 19.83 -19.59 27.97
C ASP A 2 20.23 -18.12 28.19
N ARG A 3 20.62 -17.40 27.12
CA ARG A 3 21.00 -15.97 27.20
C ARG A 3 19.89 -15.06 27.77
N PHE A 4 18.63 -15.40 27.52
CA PHE A 4 17.48 -14.58 27.91
C PHE A 4 16.69 -15.21 29.06
N SER A 5 17.19 -16.32 29.65
CA SER A 5 16.54 -17.07 30.72
C SER A 5 15.06 -17.44 30.43
N VAL A 6 14.75 -17.78 29.18
CA VAL A 6 13.40 -18.18 28.73
C VAL A 6 13.42 -19.57 28.08
N THR A 7 12.25 -20.21 28.01
CA THR A 7 12.11 -21.51 27.35
C THR A 7 12.29 -21.42 25.83
N THR A 8 12.69 -22.53 25.19
CA THR A 8 12.74 -22.62 23.72
C THR A 8 11.37 -22.39 23.07
N GLN A 9 10.28 -22.74 23.76
CA GLN A 9 8.92 -22.48 23.28
C GLN A 9 8.60 -20.98 23.27
N THR A 10 9.01 -20.24 24.29
CA THR A 10 8.89 -18.77 24.35
C THR A 10 9.66 -18.12 23.22
N VAL A 11 10.93 -18.49 23.01
CA VAL A 11 11.75 -17.97 21.90
C VAL A 11 11.11 -18.26 20.54
N ARG A 12 10.56 -19.46 20.33
CA ARG A 12 9.87 -19.80 19.07
C ARG A 12 8.61 -18.97 18.87
N ARG A 13 7.84 -18.73 19.94
CA ARG A 13 6.64 -17.88 19.91
C ARG A 13 7.01 -16.45 19.58
N ASP A 14 8.00 -15.88 20.23
CA ASP A 14 8.44 -14.49 19.98
C ASP A 14 9.00 -14.33 18.57
N ILE A 15 9.78 -15.29 18.08
CA ILE A 15 10.24 -15.29 16.68
C ILE A 15 9.06 -15.40 15.71
N ASN A 16 8.04 -16.21 16.00
CA ASN A 16 6.85 -16.25 15.16
C ASN A 16 6.19 -14.87 15.12
N VAL A 17 6.01 -14.24 16.28
CA VAL A 17 5.43 -12.91 16.40
C VAL A 17 6.23 -11.88 15.61
N LEU A 18 7.57 -11.88 15.72
CA LEU A 18 8.45 -10.99 14.94
C LEU A 18 8.33 -11.24 13.43
N CYS A 19 8.21 -12.50 13.00
CA CYS A 19 8.00 -12.84 11.59
C CYS A 19 6.60 -12.43 11.10
N ASP A 20 5.57 -12.61 11.93
CA ASP A 20 4.18 -12.25 11.64
C ASP A 20 3.99 -10.73 11.54
N TYR A 21 4.82 -9.97 12.27
CA TYR A 21 4.94 -8.52 12.19
C TYR A 21 5.95 -8.03 11.14
N GLY A 22 6.60 -8.94 10.42
CA GLY A 22 7.57 -8.59 9.39
C GLY A 22 8.78 -7.82 9.90
N GLN A 23 9.23 -8.12 11.12
CA GLN A 23 10.49 -7.62 11.69
C GLN A 23 11.66 -8.61 11.50
N ALA A 24 11.35 -9.87 11.18
CA ALA A 24 12.34 -10.89 10.89
C ALA A 24 11.84 -11.88 9.83
N LYS A 25 12.76 -12.60 9.19
CA LYS A 25 12.45 -13.70 8.27
C LYS A 25 13.07 -15.00 8.77
N ARG A 26 12.32 -16.10 8.68
CA ARG A 26 12.86 -17.43 8.95
C ARG A 26 13.79 -17.87 7.83
N LYS A 27 14.91 -18.47 8.23
CA LYS A 27 15.77 -19.25 7.34
C LYS A 27 16.01 -20.63 7.94
N HIS A 28 16.56 -21.55 7.15
CA HIS A 28 16.87 -22.88 7.67
C HIS A 28 17.86 -22.76 8.84
N GLY A 29 17.46 -23.23 10.02
CA GLY A 29 18.27 -23.18 11.24
C GLY A 29 18.37 -21.82 11.94
N GLY A 30 17.62 -20.79 11.54
CA GLY A 30 17.72 -19.47 12.18
C GLY A 30 16.68 -18.43 11.77
N VAL A 31 16.94 -17.21 12.20
CA VAL A 31 16.18 -16.01 11.81
C VAL A 31 17.19 -15.00 11.24
N GLU A 32 16.78 -14.21 10.26
CA GLU A 32 17.56 -13.10 9.71
C GLU A 32 16.72 -11.81 9.69
N PRO A 33 17.37 -10.63 9.77
CA PRO A 33 16.69 -9.37 9.52
C PRO A 33 16.10 -9.37 8.12
N LEU A 34 14.94 -8.74 7.96
CA LEU A 34 14.40 -8.49 6.64
C LEU A 34 15.26 -7.40 5.97
N SER A 35 15.97 -7.74 4.89
CA SER A 35 16.52 -6.72 4.00
C SER A 35 15.36 -5.96 3.38
N THR A 36 15.43 -4.63 3.41
CA THR A 36 14.47 -3.71 2.79
C THR A 36 14.94 -3.24 1.41
N ASP A 37 16.09 -3.75 0.95
CA ASP A 37 16.73 -3.34 -0.29
C ASP A 37 16.01 -3.91 -1.51
N GLY A 38 15.86 -3.05 -2.54
CA GLY A 38 15.29 -3.43 -3.82
C GLY A 38 13.81 -3.83 -3.77
N ASN A 39 13.35 -4.47 -4.85
CA ASN A 39 11.97 -4.92 -4.98
C ASN A 39 11.78 -6.28 -4.30
N LEU A 40 11.31 -6.24 -3.06
CA LEU A 40 11.06 -7.45 -2.27
C LEU A 40 9.93 -8.29 -2.86
N ALA A 41 10.00 -9.61 -2.66
CA ALA A 41 8.90 -10.50 -3.01
C ALA A 41 7.58 -10.10 -2.31
N TYR A 42 6.46 -10.31 -2.99
CA TYR A 42 5.12 -9.93 -2.52
C TYR A 42 4.84 -10.43 -1.10
N GLY A 43 5.03 -11.72 -0.84
CA GLY A 43 4.75 -12.33 0.47
C GLY A 43 5.58 -11.69 1.61
N THR A 44 6.79 -11.21 1.31
CA THR A 44 7.60 -10.46 2.27
C THR A 44 7.02 -9.07 2.54
N ARG A 45 6.62 -8.35 1.48
CA ARG A 45 5.94 -7.05 1.64
C ARG A 45 4.62 -7.18 2.41
N GLN A 46 3.92 -8.31 2.34
CA GLN A 46 2.62 -8.49 2.98
C GLN A 46 2.72 -8.48 4.52
N VAL A 47 3.83 -8.98 5.07
CA VAL A 47 4.06 -9.01 6.52
C VAL A 47 4.86 -7.81 7.03
N LEU A 48 5.73 -7.22 6.19
CA LEU A 48 6.51 -6.04 6.53
C LEU A 48 5.59 -4.86 6.90
N ASN A 49 5.87 -4.19 8.03
CA ASN A 49 5.13 -3.03 8.52
C ASN A 49 3.60 -3.24 8.59
N ARG A 50 3.17 -4.47 8.86
CA ARG A 50 1.75 -4.85 8.83
C ARG A 50 0.89 -4.03 9.81
N VAL A 51 1.43 -3.66 10.98
CA VAL A 51 0.72 -2.82 11.96
C VAL A 51 0.48 -1.42 11.39
N ALA A 52 1.51 -0.79 10.82
CA ALA A 52 1.40 0.51 10.15
C ALA A 52 0.40 0.48 8.99
N LYS A 53 0.47 -0.53 8.13
CA LYS A 53 -0.48 -0.68 7.02
C LYS A 53 -1.91 -0.89 7.49
N ARG A 54 -2.11 -1.51 8.65
CA ARG A 54 -3.44 -1.68 9.25
C ARG A 54 -4.00 -0.36 9.77
N SER A 55 -3.19 0.47 10.44
CA SER A 55 -3.65 1.79 10.89
C SER A 55 -3.99 2.67 9.69
N ILE A 56 -3.12 2.72 8.68
CA ILE A 56 -3.37 3.43 7.42
C ILE A 56 -4.66 2.93 6.76
N ALA A 57 -4.82 1.61 6.61
CA ALA A 57 -6.00 1.04 5.99
C ALA A 57 -7.31 1.38 6.71
N LYS A 58 -7.29 1.41 8.05
CA LYS A 58 -8.44 1.78 8.86
C LYS A 58 -8.82 3.25 8.62
N GLU A 59 -7.83 4.14 8.64
CA GLU A 59 -8.08 5.57 8.49
C GLU A 59 -8.57 5.93 7.08
N VAL A 60 -7.97 5.32 6.05
CA VAL A 60 -8.48 5.44 4.68
C VAL A 60 -9.92 4.95 4.59
N ALA A 61 -10.24 3.77 5.16
CA ALA A 61 -11.59 3.23 5.11
C ALA A 61 -12.62 4.13 5.82
N ASN A 62 -12.25 4.87 6.87
CA ASN A 62 -13.15 5.80 7.55
C ASN A 62 -13.55 7.00 6.67
N GLN A 63 -12.75 7.34 5.65
CA GLN A 63 -13.02 8.46 4.76
C GLN A 63 -13.85 8.09 3.53
N ILE A 64 -14.10 6.80 3.31
CA ILE A 64 -14.81 6.32 2.13
C ILE A 64 -16.30 6.12 2.47
N PRO A 65 -17.22 6.87 1.83
CA PRO A 65 -18.64 6.61 1.98
C PRO A 65 -19.07 5.28 1.35
N ASN A 66 -20.17 4.71 1.85
CA ASN A 66 -20.86 3.64 1.14
C ASN A 66 -21.35 4.14 -0.23
N GLY A 67 -21.36 3.26 -1.24
CA GLY A 67 -21.79 3.64 -2.60
C GLY A 67 -20.70 4.26 -3.48
N SER A 68 -19.52 4.54 -2.95
CA SER A 68 -18.44 5.20 -3.69
C SER A 68 -17.78 4.29 -4.74
N SER A 69 -17.26 4.92 -5.79
CA SER A 69 -16.41 4.31 -6.81
C SER A 69 -14.93 4.52 -6.49
N ILE A 70 -14.14 3.45 -6.57
CA ILE A 70 -12.75 3.44 -6.09
C ILE A 70 -11.85 2.75 -7.10
N SER A 71 -10.85 3.47 -7.61
CA SER A 71 -9.72 2.90 -8.34
C SER A 71 -8.63 2.51 -7.36
N LEU A 72 -8.24 1.24 -7.34
CA LEU A 72 -7.20 0.70 -6.47
C LEU A 72 -6.04 0.17 -7.32
N GLY A 73 -4.88 0.80 -7.13
CA GLY A 73 -3.63 0.35 -7.71
C GLY A 73 -3.09 -0.91 -7.03
N ILE A 74 -1.80 -1.15 -7.23
CA ILE A 74 -1.12 -2.33 -6.71
C ILE A 74 -0.51 -2.11 -5.33
N GLY A 75 -0.15 -3.20 -4.67
CA GLY A 75 0.65 -3.18 -3.46
C GLY A 75 -0.08 -3.67 -2.22
N THR A 76 0.72 -3.96 -1.20
CA THR A 76 0.23 -4.60 0.04
C THR A 76 -0.52 -3.65 0.96
N THR A 77 -0.26 -2.33 0.89
CA THR A 77 -1.03 -1.34 1.64
C THR A 77 -2.42 -1.13 1.03
N PRO A 78 -2.59 -0.91 -0.29
CA PRO A 78 -3.93 -0.93 -0.92
C PRO A 78 -4.71 -2.23 -0.70
N GLU A 79 -4.04 -3.40 -0.67
CA GLU A 79 -4.68 -4.67 -0.27
C GLU A 79 -5.28 -4.60 1.14
N MET A 80 -4.55 -4.02 2.11
CA MET A 80 -5.05 -3.86 3.47
C MET A 80 -6.20 -2.87 3.56
N VAL A 81 -6.18 -1.79 2.77
CA VAL A 81 -7.32 -0.86 2.64
C VAL A 81 -8.57 -1.61 2.21
N VAL A 82 -8.49 -2.46 1.18
CA VAL A 82 -9.65 -3.25 0.70
C VAL A 82 -10.20 -4.17 1.77
N ARG A 83 -9.32 -4.78 2.59
CA ARG A 83 -9.75 -5.61 3.73
C ARG A 83 -10.50 -4.79 4.78
N ALA A 84 -10.06 -3.56 5.07
CA ALA A 84 -10.76 -2.65 5.98
C ALA A 84 -12.11 -2.18 5.39
N LEU A 85 -12.17 -2.01 4.07
CA LEU A 85 -13.38 -1.63 3.37
C LEU A 85 -14.48 -2.70 3.37
N LEU A 86 -14.19 -3.97 3.66
CA LEU A 86 -15.19 -5.06 3.60
C LEU A 86 -16.44 -4.85 4.47
N LYS A 87 -16.44 -3.92 5.43
CA LYS A 87 -17.63 -3.55 6.22
C LYS A 87 -18.55 -2.54 5.53
N HIS A 88 -18.11 -1.94 4.42
CA HIS A 88 -18.90 -1.02 3.61
C HIS A 88 -19.93 -1.77 2.76
N LYS A 89 -20.80 -0.99 2.11
CA LYS A 89 -21.84 -1.48 1.22
C LYS A 89 -21.80 -0.75 -0.12
N ASN A 90 -22.15 -1.47 -1.18
CA ASN A 90 -22.41 -0.93 -2.51
C ASN A 90 -21.21 -0.19 -3.14
N LEU A 91 -19.98 -0.54 -2.77
CA LEU A 91 -18.79 0.04 -3.40
C LEU A 91 -18.61 -0.49 -4.83
N LYS A 92 -18.12 0.36 -5.72
CA LYS A 92 -17.65 -0.03 -7.06
C LYS A 92 -16.13 -0.01 -7.08
N ILE A 93 -15.51 -1.17 -7.16
CA ILE A 93 -14.06 -1.35 -7.06
C ILE A 93 -13.49 -1.60 -8.45
N TYR A 94 -12.50 -0.80 -8.86
CA TYR A 94 -11.77 -0.95 -10.12
C TYR A 94 -10.30 -1.22 -9.78
N THR A 95 -9.75 -2.35 -10.19
CA THR A 95 -8.37 -2.71 -9.83
C THR A 95 -7.66 -3.52 -10.89
N ASN A 96 -6.34 -3.39 -10.94
CA ASN A 96 -5.45 -4.27 -11.70
C ASN A 96 -4.76 -5.33 -10.83
N ASN A 97 -5.14 -5.46 -9.56
CA ASN A 97 -4.55 -6.42 -8.63
C ASN A 97 -5.52 -7.59 -8.36
N LEU A 98 -5.07 -8.82 -8.61
CA LEU A 98 -5.90 -10.03 -8.48
C LEU A 98 -6.29 -10.31 -7.03
N ILE A 99 -5.41 -10.02 -6.08
CA ILE A 99 -5.67 -10.27 -4.65
C ILE A 99 -6.69 -9.26 -4.13
N ILE A 100 -6.62 -8.01 -4.57
CA ILE A 100 -7.65 -6.99 -4.29
C ILE A 100 -8.98 -7.42 -4.90
N ALA A 101 -9.00 -7.79 -6.19
CA ALA A 101 -10.22 -8.20 -6.87
C ALA A 101 -10.87 -9.40 -6.15
N GLN A 102 -10.08 -10.42 -5.81
CA GLN A 102 -10.55 -11.59 -5.08
C GLN A 102 -11.11 -11.22 -3.70
N THR A 103 -10.39 -10.39 -2.94
CA THR A 103 -10.79 -9.98 -1.59
C THR A 103 -12.08 -9.17 -1.62
N ALA A 104 -12.16 -8.16 -2.49
CA ALA A 104 -13.34 -7.30 -2.63
C ALA A 104 -14.58 -8.12 -3.03
N SER A 105 -14.41 -9.14 -3.88
CA SER A 105 -15.50 -10.01 -4.34
C SER A 105 -16.13 -10.89 -3.24
N THR A 106 -15.52 -10.94 -2.04
CA THR A 106 -16.11 -11.64 -0.89
C THR A 106 -17.29 -10.89 -0.27
N ASN A 107 -17.38 -9.57 -0.50
CA ASN A 107 -18.55 -8.78 -0.10
C ASN A 107 -19.52 -8.71 -1.29
N SER A 108 -20.67 -9.39 -1.16
CA SER A 108 -21.68 -9.51 -2.22
C SER A 108 -22.40 -8.21 -2.59
N SER A 109 -22.23 -7.15 -1.81
CA SER A 109 -22.76 -5.82 -2.15
C SER A 109 -21.83 -5.02 -3.06
N PHE A 110 -20.57 -5.44 -3.24
CA PHE A 110 -19.62 -4.72 -4.09
C PHE A 110 -19.77 -5.13 -5.55
N GLU A 111 -19.58 -4.17 -6.44
CA GLU A 111 -19.30 -4.45 -7.85
C GLU A 111 -17.78 -4.38 -8.05
N VAL A 112 -17.17 -5.44 -8.56
CA VAL A 112 -15.72 -5.52 -8.72
C VAL A 112 -15.37 -5.68 -10.20
N TYR A 113 -14.61 -4.71 -10.70
CA TYR A 113 -14.11 -4.65 -12.06
C TYR A 113 -12.60 -4.85 -12.04
N SER A 114 -12.10 -5.76 -12.89
CA SER A 114 -10.67 -6.05 -12.99
C SER A 114 -10.18 -5.74 -14.40
N SER A 115 -9.01 -5.08 -14.50
CA SER A 115 -8.50 -4.52 -15.75
C SER A 115 -8.22 -5.52 -16.87
N GLY A 116 -8.08 -6.80 -16.54
CA GLY A 116 -7.44 -7.77 -17.44
C GLY A 116 -5.98 -7.38 -17.74
N GLY A 117 -5.38 -8.05 -18.73
CA GLY A 117 -4.00 -7.83 -19.16
C GLY A 117 -3.04 -8.95 -18.75
N ARG A 118 -1.74 -8.69 -18.90
CA ARG A 118 -0.68 -9.66 -18.56
C ARG A 118 -0.44 -9.64 -17.06
N ILE A 119 -0.57 -10.81 -16.43
CA ILE A 119 -0.26 -10.98 -15.01
C ILE A 119 1.26 -11.02 -14.82
N ARG A 120 1.77 -10.22 -13.88
CA ARG A 120 3.16 -10.26 -13.44
C ARG A 120 3.33 -11.34 -12.38
N SER A 121 4.15 -12.34 -12.71
CA SER A 121 4.39 -13.48 -11.82
C SER A 121 5.04 -13.04 -10.51
N GLY A 122 4.46 -13.47 -9.38
CA GLY A 122 4.96 -13.17 -8.03
C GLY A 122 4.30 -11.96 -7.38
N ASP A 123 3.85 -10.96 -8.14
CA ASP A 123 3.20 -9.75 -7.63
C ASP A 123 1.66 -9.82 -7.66
N PHE A 124 1.11 -10.71 -8.49
CA PHE A 124 -0.34 -10.90 -8.67
C PHE A 124 -1.08 -9.64 -9.12
N ASP A 125 -0.38 -8.76 -9.84
CA ASP A 125 -0.95 -7.62 -10.53
C ASP A 125 -0.86 -7.77 -12.05
N MET A 126 -1.65 -6.97 -12.75
CA MET A 126 -1.66 -6.86 -14.20
C MET A 126 -1.08 -5.52 -14.59
N VAL A 127 -0.35 -5.51 -15.71
CA VAL A 127 0.37 -4.32 -16.20
C VAL A 127 0.24 -4.13 -17.71
N GLY A 128 0.68 -2.96 -18.18
CA GLY A 128 0.72 -2.56 -19.58
C GLY A 128 -0.55 -1.86 -20.07
N SER A 129 -0.57 -1.53 -21.36
CA SER A 129 -1.60 -0.68 -21.96
C SER A 129 -3.06 -1.11 -21.76
N PRO A 130 -3.42 -2.41 -21.68
CA PRO A 130 -4.79 -2.80 -21.32
C PRO A 130 -5.24 -2.25 -19.95
N VAL A 131 -4.31 -2.17 -19.00
CA VAL A 131 -4.57 -1.65 -17.65
C VAL A 131 -4.74 -0.15 -17.65
N GLU A 132 -3.90 0.56 -18.41
CA GLU A 132 -4.03 2.00 -18.61
C GLU A 132 -5.38 2.33 -19.26
N ASN A 133 -5.75 1.62 -20.33
CA ASN A 133 -7.04 1.81 -21.00
C ASN A 133 -8.23 1.53 -20.08
N PHE A 134 -8.11 0.50 -19.23
CA PHE A 134 -9.12 0.19 -18.23
C PHE A 134 -9.34 1.36 -17.28
N PHE A 135 -8.29 1.87 -16.63
CA PHE A 135 -8.45 2.99 -15.69
C PHE A 135 -8.86 4.30 -16.39
N ASN A 136 -8.40 4.55 -17.62
CA ASN A 136 -8.84 5.71 -18.43
C ASN A 136 -10.33 5.67 -18.80
N SER A 137 -10.98 4.52 -18.71
CA SER A 137 -12.41 4.38 -19.02
C SER A 137 -13.33 4.84 -17.89
N TYR A 138 -12.80 5.17 -16.71
CA TYR A 138 -13.59 5.49 -15.52
C TYR A 138 -13.05 6.71 -14.79
N LYS A 139 -13.94 7.66 -14.45
CA LYS A 139 -13.64 8.74 -13.48
C LYS A 139 -14.23 8.34 -12.13
N THR A 140 -13.39 7.86 -11.21
CA THR A 140 -13.83 7.37 -9.89
C THR A 140 -13.83 8.47 -8.83
N ASP A 141 -14.56 8.25 -7.74
CA ASP A 141 -14.58 9.17 -6.61
C ASP A 141 -13.22 9.19 -5.91
N PHE A 142 -12.64 8.01 -5.68
CA PHE A 142 -11.36 7.86 -5.00
C PHE A 142 -10.34 7.06 -5.81
N GLY A 143 -9.09 7.52 -5.83
CA GLY A 143 -7.94 6.77 -6.34
C GLY A 143 -7.00 6.42 -5.18
N ILE A 144 -6.74 5.13 -4.95
CA ILE A 144 -5.94 4.66 -3.81
C ILE A 144 -4.75 3.86 -4.32
N PHE A 145 -3.54 4.31 -3.99
CA PHE A 145 -2.31 3.69 -4.44
C PHE A 145 -1.17 3.97 -3.47
N GLY A 146 -0.15 3.09 -3.47
CA GLY A 146 1.09 3.29 -2.74
C GLY A 146 2.26 3.58 -3.68
N VAL A 147 3.46 3.64 -3.10
CA VAL A 147 4.74 3.82 -3.80
C VAL A 147 5.81 2.88 -3.26
N ALA A 148 6.85 2.64 -4.06
CA ALA A 148 8.04 1.92 -3.59
C ALA A 148 8.86 2.75 -2.60
N GLY A 149 8.99 4.06 -2.83
CA GLY A 149 9.69 5.00 -1.95
C GLY A 149 9.33 6.46 -2.24
N GLY A 150 9.77 7.35 -1.35
CA GLY A 150 9.71 8.80 -1.51
C GLY A 150 11.06 9.42 -1.15
N ASP A 151 11.58 10.29 -2.00
CA ASP A 151 12.83 11.02 -1.76
C ASP A 151 12.55 12.33 -1.01
N ASN A 152 13.56 12.91 -0.36
CA ASN A 152 13.40 14.07 0.52
C ASN A 152 12.95 15.34 -0.21
N ASP A 153 13.08 15.38 -1.53
CA ASP A 153 12.60 16.46 -2.39
C ASP A 153 11.13 16.28 -2.84
N GLY A 154 10.42 15.30 -2.28
CA GLY A 154 9.01 15.01 -2.57
C GLY A 154 8.79 14.01 -3.69
N VAL A 155 9.85 13.60 -4.41
CA VAL A 155 9.71 12.73 -5.58
C VAL A 155 9.23 11.34 -5.16
N LEU A 156 8.13 10.91 -5.79
CA LEU A 156 7.59 9.56 -5.64
C LEU A 156 8.31 8.59 -6.58
N LEU A 157 8.75 7.45 -6.03
CA LEU A 157 9.59 6.48 -6.71
C LEU A 157 8.96 5.07 -6.72
N ASP A 158 9.10 4.38 -7.84
CA ASP A 158 8.68 2.99 -8.05
C ASP A 158 9.79 2.16 -8.73
N PHE A 159 9.61 0.84 -8.80
CA PHE A 159 10.62 -0.08 -9.35
C PHE A 159 10.49 -0.31 -10.85
N SER A 160 9.35 0.03 -11.47
CA SER A 160 9.18 -0.01 -12.92
C SER A 160 8.34 1.15 -13.42
N ASP A 161 8.55 1.50 -14.68
CA ASP A 161 7.76 2.48 -15.43
C ASP A 161 6.31 2.03 -15.59
N GLU A 162 6.05 0.74 -15.80
CA GLU A 162 4.68 0.20 -15.85
C GLU A 162 3.87 0.54 -14.57
N GLU A 163 4.49 0.47 -13.38
CA GLU A 163 3.83 0.82 -12.10
C GLU A 163 3.50 2.32 -12.03
N VAL A 164 4.47 3.16 -12.42
CA VAL A 164 4.30 4.61 -12.46
C VAL A 164 3.18 5.00 -13.42
N GLN A 165 3.16 4.45 -14.63
CA GLN A 165 2.14 4.81 -15.63
C GLN A 165 0.73 4.50 -15.12
N ILE A 166 0.54 3.30 -14.54
CA ILE A 166 -0.77 2.92 -14.00
C ILE A 166 -1.18 3.83 -12.85
N ARG A 167 -0.26 4.15 -11.92
CA ARG A 167 -0.55 5.08 -10.82
C ARG A 167 -0.91 6.48 -11.32
N ARG A 168 -0.21 6.99 -12.32
CA ARG A 168 -0.53 8.29 -12.96
C ARG A 168 -1.91 8.29 -13.60
N VAL A 169 -2.25 7.22 -14.33
CA VAL A 169 -3.60 7.09 -14.91
C VAL A 169 -4.68 7.07 -13.82
N ILE A 170 -4.46 6.39 -12.69
CA ILE A 170 -5.40 6.41 -11.55
C ILE A 170 -5.51 7.83 -10.97
N LEU A 171 -4.38 8.51 -10.75
CA LEU A 171 -4.32 9.87 -10.22
C LEU A 171 -5.14 10.83 -11.11
N ASP A 172 -4.90 10.82 -12.41
CA ASP A 172 -5.56 11.70 -13.38
C ASP A 172 -7.09 11.42 -13.48
N ASN A 173 -7.50 10.19 -13.18
CA ASN A 173 -8.88 9.71 -13.31
C ASN A 173 -9.62 9.48 -11.98
N CYS A 174 -9.20 10.11 -10.88
CA CYS A 174 -9.97 10.15 -9.63
C CYS A 174 -10.37 11.57 -9.22
N ARG A 175 -11.32 11.73 -8.30
CA ARG A 175 -11.69 13.04 -7.73
C ARG A 175 -10.86 13.38 -6.50
N GLU A 176 -10.66 12.40 -5.64
CA GLU A 176 -9.72 12.47 -4.52
C GLU A 176 -8.67 11.36 -4.65
N SER A 177 -7.39 11.73 -4.70
CA SER A 177 -6.27 10.79 -4.70
C SER A 177 -5.72 10.60 -3.28
N LEU A 178 -5.65 9.34 -2.85
CA LEU A 178 -5.24 8.92 -1.53
C LEU A 178 -3.93 8.11 -1.66
N LEU A 179 -2.81 8.76 -1.36
CA LEU A 179 -1.51 8.10 -1.30
C LEU A 179 -1.37 7.39 0.05
N VAL A 180 -1.09 6.09 0.01
CA VAL A 180 -0.91 5.25 1.22
C VAL A 180 0.51 4.72 1.31
N LEU A 181 1.26 5.14 2.32
CA LEU A 181 2.64 4.71 2.53
C LEU A 181 3.00 4.67 4.02
N ASP A 182 3.76 3.67 4.44
CA ASP A 182 4.37 3.66 5.77
C ASP A 182 5.65 4.50 5.79
N HIS A 183 6.04 5.00 6.95
CA HIS A 183 7.17 5.93 7.11
C HIS A 183 8.52 5.35 6.62
N GLU A 184 8.69 4.02 6.60
CA GLU A 184 9.92 3.38 6.07
C GLU A 184 10.05 3.50 4.54
N LYS A 185 9.04 4.09 3.87
CA LYS A 185 9.09 4.41 2.44
C LYS A 185 9.91 5.67 2.15
N PHE A 186 10.04 6.59 3.10
CA PHE A 186 10.88 7.76 2.93
C PHE A 186 12.36 7.37 2.98
N GLY A 187 13.14 7.82 2.00
CA GLY A 187 14.55 7.45 1.83
C GLY A 187 14.80 6.06 1.26
N ARG A 188 13.74 5.30 0.92
CA ARG A 188 13.88 3.99 0.28
C ARG A 188 14.28 4.13 -1.19
N ILE A 189 15.35 3.43 -1.57
CA ILE A 189 15.89 3.48 -2.92
C ILE A 189 14.97 2.75 -3.92
N ALA A 190 14.48 3.51 -4.89
CA ALA A 190 13.86 3.06 -6.13
C ALA A 190 14.30 4.03 -7.25
N HIS A 191 14.15 3.66 -8.52
CA HIS A 191 14.85 4.35 -9.62
C HIS A 191 13.94 4.92 -10.71
N VAL A 192 12.64 4.62 -10.66
CA VAL A 192 11.68 5.17 -11.62
C VAL A 192 10.90 6.29 -10.94
N ARG A 193 11.03 7.50 -11.48
CA ARG A 193 10.31 8.69 -11.01
C ARG A 193 8.87 8.65 -11.48
N GLY A 194 7.94 9.01 -10.60
CA GLY A 194 6.51 8.96 -10.92
C GLY A 194 5.68 10.09 -10.35
N GLY A 195 6.21 11.30 -10.30
CA GLY A 195 5.51 12.48 -9.84
C GLY A 195 5.97 12.95 -8.46
N GLN A 196 5.21 13.87 -7.89
CA GLN A 196 5.52 14.53 -6.64
C GLN A 196 4.45 14.23 -5.59
N ILE A 197 4.85 14.26 -4.32
CA ILE A 197 3.95 13.95 -3.21
C ILE A 197 2.82 14.98 -3.06
N GLU A 198 3.05 16.24 -3.43
CA GLU A 198 2.04 17.30 -3.43
C GLU A 198 1.02 17.20 -4.58
N GLU A 199 1.18 16.26 -5.52
CA GLU A 199 0.20 16.07 -6.59
C GLU A 199 -1.07 15.32 -6.12
N VAL A 200 -1.03 14.71 -4.94
CA VAL A 200 -2.16 13.93 -4.42
C VAL A 200 -3.06 14.75 -3.50
N THR A 201 -4.34 14.40 -3.37
CA THR A 201 -5.26 15.10 -2.46
C THR A 201 -4.89 14.85 -0.99
N LYS A 202 -4.58 13.60 -0.64
CA LYS A 202 -4.30 13.19 0.74
C LYS A 202 -3.16 12.18 0.82
N VAL A 203 -2.30 12.35 1.82
CA VAL A 203 -1.19 11.47 2.15
C VAL A 203 -1.45 10.82 3.51
N PHE A 204 -1.51 9.49 3.55
CA PHE A 204 -1.71 8.72 4.77
C PHE A 204 -0.41 8.02 5.19
N CYS A 205 0.09 8.34 6.37
CA CYS A 205 1.33 7.77 6.92
C CYS A 205 1.15 7.32 8.37
N ASP A 206 1.84 6.26 8.80
CA ASP A 206 1.74 5.74 10.18
C ASP A 206 2.48 6.61 11.22
N GLN A 207 3.37 7.49 10.76
CA GLN A 207 4.18 8.39 11.57
C GLN A 207 4.44 9.70 10.81
N HIS A 208 4.92 10.72 11.50
CA HIS A 208 5.37 11.96 10.85
C HIS A 208 6.47 11.67 9.81
N PRO A 209 6.31 12.12 8.55
CA PRO A 209 7.36 12.10 7.54
C PRO A 209 8.58 12.96 7.93
N PRO A 210 9.69 12.89 7.16
CA PRO A 210 10.77 13.87 7.27
C PRO A 210 10.26 15.31 7.17
N THR A 211 10.96 16.24 7.82
CA THR A 211 10.53 17.65 7.90
C THR A 211 10.38 18.29 6.52
N GLU A 212 11.26 17.95 5.59
CA GLU A 212 11.24 18.42 4.21
C GLU A 212 9.93 18.02 3.50
N ILE A 213 9.47 16.79 3.70
CA ILE A 213 8.20 16.29 3.15
C ILE A 213 7.01 17.00 3.77
N ILE A 214 7.02 17.21 5.09
CA ILE A 214 5.94 17.93 5.78
C ILE A 214 5.82 19.34 5.19
N GLN A 215 6.96 20.02 4.98
CA GLN A 215 7.00 21.35 4.40
C GLN A 215 6.43 21.40 2.98
N ILE A 216 6.80 20.44 2.12
CA ILE A 216 6.27 20.31 0.76
C ILE A 216 4.74 20.12 0.78
N ILE A 217 4.23 19.29 1.69
CA ILE A 217 2.78 19.06 1.81
C ILE A 217 2.08 20.33 2.33
N ASP A 218 2.60 20.97 3.39
CA ASP A 218 2.04 22.18 3.99
C ASP A 218 2.01 23.39 3.03
N ASP A 219 2.96 23.45 2.09
CA ASP A 219 3.05 24.49 1.05
C ASP A 219 2.13 24.21 -0.17
N SER A 220 1.34 23.14 -0.14
CA SER A 220 0.46 22.70 -1.23
C SER A 220 -1.02 22.58 -0.79
N GLU A 221 -1.88 22.07 -1.69
CA GLU A 221 -3.28 21.76 -1.35
C GLU A 221 -3.46 20.34 -0.78
N SER A 222 -2.38 19.55 -0.74
CA SER A 222 -2.39 18.20 -0.18
C SER A 222 -2.56 18.21 1.33
N GLN A 223 -3.19 17.18 1.87
CA GLN A 223 -3.36 17.02 3.32
C GLN A 223 -2.61 15.80 3.83
N LEU A 224 -1.79 15.99 4.86
CA LEU A 224 -1.16 14.90 5.60
C LEU A 224 -2.09 14.37 6.70
N ILE A 225 -2.29 13.06 6.74
CA ILE A 225 -3.07 12.36 7.76
C ILE A 225 -2.17 11.32 8.45
N ILE A 226 -1.93 11.55 9.75
CA ILE A 226 -1.17 10.63 10.59
C ILE A 226 -2.10 9.54 11.12
N CYS A 227 -1.73 8.29 10.86
CA CYS A 227 -2.52 7.11 11.14
C CYS A 227 -1.98 6.39 12.38
N ASP A 228 -2.42 6.83 13.56
CA ASP A 228 -1.95 6.31 14.85
C ASP A 228 -2.03 4.79 14.92
N LYS A 229 -0.96 4.18 15.43
CA LYS A 229 -0.93 2.75 15.72
C LYS A 229 -1.83 2.50 16.93
N GLU A 230 -2.86 1.69 16.78
CA GLU A 230 -3.58 1.16 17.95
C GLU A 230 -2.58 0.38 18.82
N GLU A 231 -2.48 0.76 20.10
CA GLU A 231 -1.81 -0.06 21.10
C GLU A 231 -2.52 -1.44 21.15
N ILE A 232 -1.74 -2.51 21.03
CA ILE A 232 -2.20 -3.91 21.02
C ILE A 232 -2.55 -4.35 22.44
#